data_AF-A0A820Q8Y6-F1
#
_entry.id   AF-A0A820Q8Y6-F1
#
_cell.length_a   1.000
_cell.length_b   1.000
_cell.length_c   1.000
_cell.angle_alpha   90.00
_cell.angle_beta   90.00
_cell.angle_gamma   90.00
#
_symmetry.space_group_name_H-M   'P 1'
#
loop_
_entity.id
_entity.type
_entity.pdbx_description
1 polymer ?
#
loop_
_entity_poly.entity_id
_entity_poly.type
_entity_poly.pdbx_seq_one_letter_code
_entity_poly.pdbx_strand_id
1 'polypeptide(L)'
;YGIYQSMGHVTSEFLSKGQRYDPTISFEELFKAGRTVWFMIAFQMQLNIPLALTDSIFGYNMLYPYTDDLVDSNDISRESKKDFAKVFHERLLYGESTYDPKVHFDGKQSNANELDLPTSLQPHADRIVKIFDMVKFIENDWVRGGEYEGVYMSLATIHESQMKSTL
;
A
#
# COMPACT_ATOMS: atom_id res chain seq x y z
N TYR A 1 3.09 -25.37 20.85
CA TYR A 1 4.17 -24.36 20.82
C TYR A 1 4.17 -23.46 19.57
N GLY A 2 3.43 -23.75 18.48
CA GLY A 2 3.72 -23.19 17.15
C GLY A 2 2.78 -22.13 16.51
N ILE A 3 1.80 -21.54 17.22
CA ILE A 3 0.89 -20.53 16.63
C ILE A 3 1.19 -19.13 17.16
N TYR A 4 1.20 -18.95 18.49
CA TYR A 4 1.51 -17.66 19.12
C TYR A 4 2.92 -17.14 18.79
N GLN A 5 3.90 -18.05 18.69
CA GLN A 5 5.26 -17.70 18.28
C GLN A 5 5.30 -17.23 16.82
N SER A 6 4.53 -17.87 15.94
CA SER A 6 4.42 -17.51 14.52
C SER A 6 3.72 -16.17 14.30
N MET A 7 2.63 -15.90 15.03
CA MET A 7 1.97 -14.59 14.97
C MET A 7 2.86 -13.47 15.53
N GLY A 8 3.56 -13.74 16.64
CA GLY A 8 4.53 -12.78 17.20
C GLY A 8 5.68 -12.49 16.23
N HIS A 9 6.17 -13.52 15.52
CA HIS A 9 7.21 -13.38 14.51
C HIS A 9 6.75 -12.52 13.33
N VAL A 10 5.61 -12.85 12.70
CA VAL A 10 5.07 -12.06 11.57
C VAL A 10 4.77 -10.62 11.99
N THR A 11 4.25 -10.41 13.20
CA THR A 11 3.98 -9.05 13.70
C THR A 11 5.29 -8.27 13.83
N SER A 12 6.32 -8.87 14.43
CA SER A 12 7.64 -8.25 14.54
C SER A 12 8.25 -7.96 13.17
N GLU A 13 8.08 -8.87 12.21
CA GLU A 13 8.53 -8.70 10.83
C GLU A 13 7.82 -7.53 10.15
N PHE A 14 6.50 -7.41 10.30
CA PHE A 14 5.71 -6.30 9.76
C PHE A 14 6.16 -4.96 10.32
N LEU A 15 6.28 -4.87 11.66
CA LEU A 15 6.73 -3.65 12.33
C LEU A 15 8.14 -3.26 11.89
N SER A 16 9.05 -4.24 11.83
CA SER A 16 10.44 -4.02 11.40
C SER A 16 10.51 -3.58 9.93
N LYS A 17 9.70 -4.19 9.05
CA LYS A 17 9.64 -3.84 7.63
C LYS A 17 9.08 -2.43 7.44
N GLY A 18 8.01 -2.07 8.16
CA GLY A 18 7.42 -0.74 8.16
C GLY A 18 8.42 0.33 8.62
N GLN A 19 9.11 0.12 9.74
CA GLN A 19 10.12 1.05 10.26
C GLN A 19 11.34 1.20 9.33
N ARG A 20 11.76 0.12 8.66
CA ARG A 20 12.86 0.19 7.67
C ARG A 20 12.45 0.96 6.43
N TYR A 21 11.22 0.76 5.97
CA TYR A 21 10.68 1.43 4.79
C TYR A 21 10.44 2.91 5.04
N ASP A 22 9.82 3.24 6.17
CA ASP A 22 9.52 4.62 6.56
C ASP A 22 9.95 4.84 8.03
N PRO A 23 11.16 5.36 8.28
CA PRO A 23 11.63 5.61 9.65
C PRO A 23 10.83 6.68 10.40
N THR A 24 9.97 7.43 9.73
CA THR A 24 9.21 8.54 10.30
C THR A 24 7.82 8.14 10.80
N ILE A 25 7.31 6.98 10.37
CA ILE A 25 5.98 6.51 10.77
C ILE A 25 5.97 6.17 12.26
N SER A 26 4.88 6.50 12.94
CA SER A 26 4.76 6.22 14.36
C SER A 26 4.55 4.72 14.62
N PHE A 27 4.98 4.26 15.80
CA PHE A 27 4.69 2.90 16.24
C PHE A 27 3.18 2.64 16.33
N GLU A 28 2.39 3.63 16.73
CA GLU A 28 0.93 3.50 16.87
C GLU A 28 0.26 3.25 15.51
N GLU A 29 0.64 3.99 14.47
CA GLU A 29 0.12 3.80 13.11
C GLU A 29 0.52 2.44 12.54
N LEU A 30 1.79 2.05 12.69
CA LEU A 30 2.26 0.72 12.29
C LEU A 30 1.53 -0.39 13.04
N PHE A 31 1.36 -0.26 14.35
CA PHE A 31 0.67 -1.27 15.14
C PHE A 31 -0.81 -1.36 14.76
N LYS A 32 -1.46 -0.22 14.50
CA LYS A 32 -2.84 -0.14 14.01
C LYS A 32 -2.98 -0.87 12.67
N ALA A 33 -2.08 -0.62 11.71
CA ALA A 33 -2.03 -1.29 10.41
C ALA A 33 -1.73 -2.81 10.53
N GLY A 34 -0.87 -3.19 11.48
CA GLY A 34 -0.50 -4.57 11.73
C GLY A 34 -1.64 -5.45 12.25
N ARG A 35 -2.72 -4.88 12.81
CA ARG A 35 -3.85 -5.69 13.32
C ARG A 35 -4.55 -6.48 12.23
N THR A 36 -4.62 -5.94 11.01
CA THR A 36 -5.26 -6.63 9.88
C THR A 36 -4.40 -7.77 9.31
N VAL A 37 -3.07 -7.70 9.52
CA VAL A 37 -2.16 -8.81 9.20
C VAL A 37 -2.53 -10.08 9.97
N TRP A 38 -3.00 -9.96 11.21
CA TRP A 38 -3.40 -11.13 12.01
C TRP A 38 -4.52 -11.95 11.37
N PHE A 39 -5.47 -11.30 10.68
CA PHE A 39 -6.51 -12.00 9.94
C PHE A 39 -5.95 -12.73 8.71
N MET A 40 -5.02 -12.09 7.99
CA MET A 40 -4.36 -12.72 6.84
C MET A 40 -3.56 -13.96 7.25
N ILE A 41 -2.86 -13.90 8.38
CA ILE A 41 -2.18 -15.07 8.95
C ILE A 41 -3.17 -16.15 9.40
N ALA A 42 -4.29 -15.77 10.02
CA ALA A 42 -5.33 -16.74 10.37
C ALA A 42 -5.91 -17.44 9.13
N PHE A 43 -6.08 -16.74 8.01
CA PHE A 43 -6.46 -17.35 6.74
C PHE A 43 -5.37 -18.29 6.20
N GLN A 44 -4.10 -17.89 6.26
CA GLN A 44 -2.99 -18.76 5.85
C GLN A 44 -3.00 -20.09 6.64
N MET A 45 -3.24 -20.02 7.95
CA MET A 45 -3.39 -21.19 8.80
C MET A 45 -4.58 -22.07 8.39
N GLN A 46 -5.74 -21.45 8.18
CA GLN A 46 -6.98 -22.18 7.84
C GLN A 46 -6.88 -22.87 6.48
N LEU A 47 -6.17 -22.26 5.54
CA LEU A 47 -5.93 -22.79 4.19
C LEU A 47 -4.71 -23.72 4.12
N ASN A 48 -4.01 -23.94 5.24
CA ASN A 48 -2.79 -24.74 5.33
C ASN A 48 -1.70 -24.29 4.32
N ILE A 49 -1.57 -22.97 4.14
CA ILE A 49 -0.49 -22.35 3.35
C ILE A 49 0.60 -21.79 4.29
N PRO A 50 1.85 -21.63 3.82
CA PRO A 50 2.94 -21.16 4.65
C PRO A 50 2.64 -19.83 5.36
N LEU A 51 2.98 -19.75 6.65
CA LEU A 51 2.84 -18.52 7.42
C LEU A 51 4.00 -17.60 7.06
N ALA A 52 3.71 -16.53 6.34
CA ALA A 52 4.72 -15.57 5.89
C ALA A 52 4.10 -14.18 5.71
N LEU A 53 4.88 -13.15 6.05
CA LEU A 53 4.57 -11.79 5.63
C LEU A 53 4.94 -11.62 4.15
N THR A 54 3.98 -11.81 3.26
CA THR A 54 4.21 -11.57 1.82
C THR A 54 4.26 -10.07 1.52
N ASP A 55 4.78 -9.70 0.36
CA ASP A 55 4.87 -8.29 -0.05
C ASP A 55 3.48 -7.68 -0.21
N SER A 56 2.52 -8.42 -0.76
CA SER A 56 1.13 -7.98 -0.88
C SER A 56 0.41 -7.82 0.46
N ILE A 57 0.69 -8.68 1.45
CA ILE A 57 0.18 -8.48 2.83
C ILE A 57 0.74 -7.16 3.36
N PHE A 58 2.05 -6.92 3.23
CA PHE A 58 2.65 -5.67 3.69
C PHE A 58 2.07 -4.44 2.96
N GLY A 59 2.10 -4.45 1.63
CA GLY A 59 1.64 -3.35 0.78
C GLY A 59 0.18 -3.01 1.03
N TYR A 60 -0.72 -4.00 1.05
CA TYR A 60 -2.15 -3.77 1.30
C TYR A 60 -2.41 -3.15 2.68
N ASN A 61 -1.72 -3.62 3.72
CA ASN A 61 -1.94 -3.14 5.09
C ASN A 61 -1.36 -1.73 5.31
N MET A 62 -0.29 -1.38 4.60
CA MET A 62 0.35 -0.06 4.66
C MET A 62 -0.27 0.96 3.69
N LEU A 63 -0.99 0.50 2.66
CA LEU A 63 -1.63 1.35 1.68
C LEU A 63 -2.61 2.33 2.35
N TYR A 64 -3.52 1.83 3.18
CA TYR A 64 -4.54 2.66 3.84
C TYR A 64 -3.97 3.70 4.82
N PRO A 65 -3.02 3.36 5.71
CA PRO A 65 -2.34 4.38 6.51
C PRO A 65 -1.81 5.55 5.69
N TYR A 66 -1.18 5.30 4.54
CA TYR A 66 -0.64 6.36 3.70
C TYR A 66 -1.71 7.12 2.91
N THR A 67 -2.74 6.44 2.39
CA THR A 67 -3.85 7.13 1.71
C THR A 67 -4.67 7.95 2.69
N ASP A 68 -4.93 7.44 3.89
CA ASP A 68 -5.69 8.13 4.93
C ASP A 68 -4.93 9.35 5.44
N ASP A 69 -3.62 9.20 5.73
CA ASP A 69 -2.76 10.33 6.08
C ASP A 69 -2.88 11.45 5.04
N LEU A 70 -2.77 11.11 3.75
CA LEU A 70 -2.87 12.08 2.65
C LEU A 70 -4.26 12.70 2.54
N VAL A 71 -5.32 11.88 2.54
CA VAL A 71 -6.69 12.32 2.25
C VAL A 71 -7.33 13.05 3.42
N ASP A 72 -7.03 12.68 4.66
CA ASP A 72 -7.62 13.28 5.86
C ASP A 72 -6.88 14.52 6.33
N SER A 73 -5.65 14.75 5.83
CA SER A 73 -4.89 15.91 6.26
C SER A 73 -5.52 17.24 5.83
N ASN A 74 -5.34 18.24 6.70
CA ASN A 74 -5.78 19.62 6.48
C ASN A 74 -4.77 20.44 5.67
N ASP A 75 -3.55 19.92 5.45
CA ASP A 75 -2.50 20.59 4.68
C ASP A 75 -2.67 20.44 3.16
N ILE A 76 -3.48 19.48 2.72
CA ILE A 76 -3.76 19.23 1.31
C ILE A 76 -5.06 19.89 0.86
N SER A 77 -5.00 20.60 -0.27
CA SER A 77 -6.15 21.32 -0.81
C SER A 77 -7.23 20.36 -1.36
N ARG A 78 -8.47 20.84 -1.47
CA ARG A 78 -9.55 20.04 -2.10
C ARG A 78 -9.26 19.70 -3.56
N GLU A 79 -8.57 20.58 -4.28
CA GLU A 79 -8.12 20.34 -5.65
C GLU A 79 -7.09 19.21 -5.68
N SER A 80 -6.06 19.30 -4.85
CA SER A 80 -5.04 18.25 -4.69
C SER A 80 -5.68 16.90 -4.31
N LYS A 81 -6.68 16.86 -3.42
CA LYS A 81 -7.38 15.60 -3.10
C LYS A 81 -8.10 14.99 -4.31
N LYS A 82 -8.69 15.82 -5.19
CA LYS A 82 -9.34 15.35 -6.43
C LYS A 82 -8.32 14.86 -7.46
N ASP A 83 -7.21 15.57 -7.60
CA ASP A 83 -6.14 15.16 -8.50
C ASP A 83 -5.49 13.86 -8.03
N PHE A 84 -5.25 13.73 -6.72
CA PHE A 84 -4.80 12.48 -6.12
C PHE A 84 -5.81 11.35 -6.39
N ALA A 85 -7.11 11.60 -6.18
CA ALA A 85 -8.14 10.59 -6.43
C ALA A 85 -8.06 10.04 -7.85
N LYS A 86 -7.92 10.93 -8.84
CA LYS A 86 -7.79 10.58 -10.25
C LYS A 86 -6.49 9.82 -10.54
N VAL A 87 -5.35 10.40 -10.17
CA VAL A 87 -4.02 9.85 -10.47
C VAL A 87 -3.82 8.48 -9.81
N PHE A 88 -4.27 8.32 -8.56
CA PHE A 88 -4.17 7.04 -7.88
C PHE A 88 -5.14 5.99 -8.47
N HIS A 89 -6.35 6.39 -8.87
CA HIS A 89 -7.25 5.49 -9.59
C HIS A 89 -6.65 5.02 -10.92
N GLU A 90 -6.06 5.92 -11.70
CA GLU A 90 -5.33 5.59 -12.93
C GLU A 90 -4.14 4.66 -12.66
N ARG A 91 -3.34 4.93 -11.61
CA ARG A 91 -2.23 4.05 -11.17
C ARG A 91 -2.71 2.63 -10.82
N LEU A 92 -3.87 2.51 -10.19
CA LEU A 92 -4.45 1.22 -9.84
C LEU A 92 -4.94 0.47 -11.07
N LEU A 93 -5.60 1.13 -12.01
CA LEU A 93 -6.14 0.47 -13.21
C LEU A 93 -5.05 0.11 -14.23
N TYR A 94 -4.13 1.04 -14.51
CA TYR A 94 -3.22 0.92 -15.64
C TYR A 94 -1.78 0.60 -15.26
N GLY A 95 -1.43 0.75 -13.97
CA GLY A 95 -0.06 0.65 -13.53
C GLY A 95 0.75 1.92 -13.78
N GLU A 96 2.03 1.89 -13.40
CA GLU A 96 3.01 2.89 -13.83
C GLU A 96 3.37 2.67 -15.31
N SER A 97 3.71 3.75 -16.02
CA SER A 97 4.23 3.65 -17.39
C SER A 97 5.52 2.83 -17.48
N THR A 98 6.28 2.78 -16.39
CA THR A 98 7.53 2.03 -16.22
C THR A 98 7.32 0.61 -15.66
N TYR A 99 6.07 0.18 -15.45
CA TYR A 99 5.77 -1.14 -14.90
C TYR A 99 6.32 -2.26 -15.80
N ASP A 100 7.18 -3.11 -15.25
CA ASP A 100 7.67 -4.34 -15.87
C ASP A 100 7.33 -5.54 -14.96
N PRO A 101 6.47 -6.48 -15.42
CA PRO A 101 6.07 -7.64 -14.62
C PRO A 101 7.23 -8.60 -14.26
N LYS A 102 8.41 -8.43 -14.87
CA LYS A 102 9.61 -9.23 -14.55
C LYS A 102 10.50 -8.57 -13.50
N VAL A 103 10.28 -7.30 -13.19
CA VAL A 103 11.09 -6.55 -12.24
C VAL A 103 10.43 -6.61 -10.88
N HIS A 104 11.15 -7.17 -9.91
CA HIS A 104 10.73 -7.16 -8.51
C HIS A 104 11.09 -5.83 -7.87
N PHE A 105 10.14 -5.21 -7.17
CA PHE A 105 10.39 -4.02 -6.39
C PHE A 105 11.29 -4.36 -5.19
N ASP A 106 12.39 -3.64 -5.02
CA ASP A 106 13.42 -3.96 -4.02
C ASP A 106 13.08 -3.47 -2.59
N GLY A 107 11.92 -2.82 -2.44
CA GLY A 107 11.42 -2.28 -1.19
C GLY A 107 12.09 -0.98 -0.76
N LYS A 108 12.93 -0.37 -1.60
CA LYS A 108 13.42 0.99 -1.36
C LYS A 108 12.44 2.00 -1.91
N GLN A 109 12.21 3.06 -1.15
CA GLN A 109 11.31 4.12 -1.56
C GLN A 109 11.72 4.70 -2.93
N SER A 110 10.76 4.81 -3.84
CA SER A 110 10.98 5.39 -5.17
C SER A 110 11.32 6.88 -5.06
N ASN A 111 11.91 7.46 -6.11
CA ASN A 111 12.22 8.88 -6.14
C ASN A 111 10.98 9.71 -6.49
N ALA A 112 10.56 10.61 -5.59
CA ALA A 112 9.39 11.46 -5.80
C ALA A 112 9.50 12.40 -7.00
N ASN A 113 10.73 12.78 -7.38
CA ASN A 113 10.96 13.66 -8.53
C ASN A 113 10.77 12.95 -9.87
N GLU A 114 10.66 11.62 -9.89
CA GLU A 114 10.41 10.83 -11.10
C GLU A 114 8.91 10.63 -11.38
N LEU A 115 8.04 11.00 -10.42
CA LEU A 115 6.60 10.95 -10.64
C LEU A 115 6.14 12.15 -11.47
N ASP A 116 5.51 11.88 -12.60
CA ASP A 116 4.80 12.88 -13.39
C ASP A 116 3.45 13.21 -12.70
N LEU A 117 3.49 14.16 -11.77
CA LEU A 117 2.33 14.57 -10.97
C LEU A 117 1.81 15.95 -11.41
N PRO A 118 0.48 16.16 -11.37
CA PRO A 118 -0.12 17.49 -11.46
C PRO A 118 0.52 18.48 -10.49
N THR A 119 0.60 19.76 -10.87
CA THR A 119 1.21 20.82 -10.05
C THR A 119 0.64 20.90 -8.63
N SER A 120 -0.66 20.62 -8.47
CA SER A 120 -1.35 20.59 -7.18
C SER A 120 -0.84 19.49 -6.23
N LEU A 121 -0.18 18.45 -6.74
CA LEU A 121 0.32 17.29 -6.01
C LEU A 121 1.84 17.33 -5.78
N GLN A 122 2.58 18.15 -6.52
CA GLN A 122 4.04 18.25 -6.38
C GLN A 122 4.50 18.50 -4.93
N PRO A 123 3.84 19.36 -4.12
CA PRO A 123 4.20 19.54 -2.71
C PRO A 123 4.03 18.29 -1.83
N HIS A 124 3.28 17.29 -2.30
CA HIS A 124 2.96 16.05 -1.59
C HIS A 124 3.55 14.81 -2.27
N ALA A 125 4.49 14.99 -3.21
CA ALA A 125 5.05 13.90 -4.01
C ALA A 125 5.66 12.78 -3.15
N ASP A 126 6.34 13.12 -2.05
CA ASP A 126 6.91 12.14 -1.11
C ASP A 126 5.85 11.23 -0.46
N ARG A 127 4.66 11.76 -0.18
CA ARG A 127 3.55 10.98 0.38
C ARG A 127 2.94 10.07 -0.68
N ILE A 128 2.80 10.58 -1.92
CA ILE A 128 2.24 9.83 -3.06
C ILE A 128 3.16 8.68 -3.48
N VAL A 129 4.48 8.90 -3.48
CA VAL A 129 5.46 7.83 -3.69
C VAL A 129 5.19 6.67 -2.74
N LYS A 130 4.98 6.95 -1.45
CA LYS A 130 4.79 5.89 -0.47
C LYS A 130 3.58 5.03 -0.79
N ILE A 131 2.49 5.66 -1.25
CA ILE A 131 1.26 5.00 -1.69
C ILE A 131 1.55 4.14 -2.94
N PHE A 132 2.27 4.67 -3.92
CA PHE A 132 2.58 3.96 -5.17
C PHE A 132 3.51 2.77 -4.93
N ASP A 133 4.49 2.91 -4.04
CA ASP A 133 5.38 1.82 -3.63
C ASP A 133 4.62 0.70 -2.92
N MET A 134 3.56 1.00 -2.15
CA MET A 134 2.70 -0.05 -1.58
C MET A 134 1.99 -0.85 -2.67
N VAL A 135 1.64 -0.21 -3.77
CA VAL A 135 1.11 -0.91 -4.95
C VAL A 135 2.19 -1.78 -5.60
N LYS A 136 3.45 -1.33 -5.66
CA LYS A 136 4.57 -2.14 -6.15
C LYS A 136 4.83 -3.38 -5.29
N PHE A 137 4.71 -3.28 -3.97
CA PHE A 137 4.74 -4.44 -3.08
C PHE A 137 3.61 -5.44 -3.40
N ILE A 138 2.41 -4.97 -3.73
CA ILE A 138 1.31 -5.86 -4.15
C ILE A 138 1.64 -6.52 -5.50
N GLU A 139 2.24 -5.78 -6.43
CA GLU A 139 2.66 -6.27 -7.75
C GLU A 139 3.72 -7.38 -7.69
N ASN A 140 4.58 -7.40 -6.67
CA ASN A 140 5.57 -8.46 -6.48
C ASN A 140 4.94 -9.85 -6.35
N ASP A 141 3.78 -9.95 -5.71
CA ASP A 141 3.05 -11.22 -5.54
C ASP A 141 1.96 -11.41 -6.60
N TRP A 142 1.35 -10.31 -7.06
CA TRP A 142 0.16 -10.32 -7.92
C TRP A 142 0.39 -9.50 -9.17
N VAL A 143 1.08 -10.07 -10.15
CA VAL A 143 1.39 -9.41 -11.43
C VAL A 143 0.13 -8.84 -12.08
N ARG A 144 0.17 -7.58 -12.53
CA ARG A 144 -0.94 -6.93 -13.24
C ARG A 144 -1.38 -7.67 -14.49
N GLY A 145 -2.69 -7.68 -14.71
CA GLY A 145 -3.34 -8.29 -15.87
C GLY A 145 -3.63 -9.77 -15.68
N GLY A 146 -4.27 -10.38 -16.68
CA GLY A 146 -4.62 -11.81 -16.66
C GLY A 146 -5.50 -12.17 -15.46
N GLU A 147 -5.05 -13.15 -14.66
CA GLU A 147 -5.81 -13.70 -13.52
C GLU A 147 -6.01 -12.69 -12.37
N TYR A 148 -5.12 -11.70 -12.22
CA TYR A 148 -5.11 -10.80 -11.05
C TYR A 148 -5.64 -9.40 -11.34
N GLU A 149 -6.22 -9.16 -12.52
CA GLU A 149 -6.86 -7.89 -12.86
C GLU A 149 -7.93 -7.49 -11.82
N GLY A 150 -8.67 -8.46 -11.30
CA GLY A 150 -9.68 -8.26 -10.26
C GLY A 150 -9.14 -7.67 -8.94
N VAL A 151 -7.87 -7.91 -8.59
CA VAL A 151 -7.24 -7.34 -7.38
C VAL A 151 -7.18 -5.81 -7.51
N TYR A 152 -6.70 -5.34 -8.66
CA TYR A 152 -6.52 -3.93 -8.94
C TYR A 152 -7.84 -3.19 -9.17
N MET A 153 -8.80 -3.84 -9.82
CA MET A 153 -10.17 -3.33 -9.92
C MET A 153 -10.81 -3.15 -8.53
N SER A 154 -10.58 -4.10 -7.62
CA SER A 154 -11.11 -4.02 -6.25
C SER A 154 -10.50 -2.86 -5.48
N LEU A 155 -9.17 -2.70 -5.55
CA LEU A 155 -8.48 -1.54 -4.94
C LEU A 155 -8.99 -0.22 -5.50
N ALA A 156 -9.15 -0.13 -6.83
CA ALA A 156 -9.66 1.08 -7.48
C ALA A 156 -11.10 1.40 -7.04
N THR A 157 -11.93 0.38 -6.85
CA THR A 157 -13.32 0.51 -6.38
C THR A 157 -13.40 0.97 -4.93
N ILE A 158 -12.54 0.43 -4.05
CA ILE A 158 -12.49 0.84 -2.64
C ILE A 158 -12.01 2.29 -2.53
N HIS A 159 -10.95 2.64 -3.24
CA HIS A 159 -10.43 4.01 -3.31
C HIS A 159 -11.49 4.99 -3.83
N GLU A 160 -12.17 4.66 -4.93
CA GLU A 160 -13.24 5.52 -5.46
C GLU A 160 -14.36 5.74 -4.41
N SER A 161 -14.73 4.68 -3.70
CA SER A 161 -15.74 4.76 -2.63
C SER A 161 -15.28 5.62 -1.45
N GLN A 162 -14.03 5.49 -1.03
CA GLN A 162 -13.42 6.33 0.00
C GLN A 162 -13.47 7.81 -0.39
N MET A 163 -13.01 8.14 -1.60
CA MET A 163 -12.97 9.53 -2.06
C MET A 163 -14.37 10.14 -2.17
N LYS A 164 -15.39 9.37 -2.60
CA LYS A 164 -16.79 9.81 -2.63
C LYS A 164 -17.38 10.08 -1.24
N SER A 165 -16.91 9.36 -0.22
CA SER A 165 -17.36 9.57 1.16
C SER A 165 -16.72 10.80 1.82
N THR A 166 -15.53 11.20 1.36
CA THR A 166 -14.73 12.25 2.02
C THR A 166 -14.84 13.63 1.35
N LEU A 167 -15.10 13.71 0.03
CA LEU A 167 -15.09 14.96 -0.76
C LEU A 167 -16.48 15.60 -0.98
#